data_AF-A0AAU6HFG2-F1
#
_entry.id   AF-A0AAU6HFG2-F1
#
_cell.length_a   1.000
_cell.length_b   1.000
_cell.length_c   1.000
_cell.angle_alpha   90.00
_cell.angle_beta   90.00
_cell.angle_gamma   90.00
#
_symmetry.space_group_name_H-M   'P 1'
#
loop_
_entity.id
_entity.type
_entity.pdbx_description
1 polymer ?
#
loop_
_entity_poly.entity_id
_entity_poly.type
_entity_poly.pdbx_seq_one_letter_code
_entity_poly.pdbx_strand_id
1 'polypeptide(L)'
;MADTPEPLQALRALTEGPETIEQAAQLTAVLKALPDLQKELRERRQHVVRTLHERDGMSYTDMAPTLGVKPERVSGIARGHSRTPRKKSSDQ
;
A
#
# COMPACT_ATOMS: atom_id res chain seq x y z
N MET A 1 -15.79 10.88 7.64
CA MET A 1 -14.77 10.70 6.59
C MET A 1 -13.52 10.18 7.29
N ALA A 2 -12.87 9.14 6.79
CA ALA A 2 -11.60 8.71 7.39
C ALA A 2 -10.55 9.79 7.12
N ASP A 3 -9.76 10.14 8.13
CA ASP A 3 -8.68 11.12 7.95
C ASP A 3 -7.70 10.62 6.90
N THR A 4 -7.43 11.47 5.92
CA THR A 4 -6.44 11.18 4.88
C THR A 4 -5.08 11.19 5.54
N PRO A 5 -4.28 10.09 5.45
CA PRO A 5 -2.92 10.08 5.97
C PRO A 5 -2.15 11.29 5.46
N GLU A 6 -1.31 11.89 6.33
CA GLU A 6 -0.53 13.10 5.99
C GLU A 6 0.19 13.00 4.63
N PRO A 7 0.84 11.86 4.26
CA PRO A 7 1.50 11.74 2.96
C PRO A 7 0.55 11.82 1.74
N LEU A 8 -0.75 11.61 1.94
CA LEU A 8 -1.76 11.68 0.87
C LEU A 8 -2.48 13.03 0.82
N GLN A 9 -2.27 13.94 1.78
CA GLN A 9 -2.91 15.26 1.78
C GLN A 9 -2.44 16.09 0.58
N ALA A 10 -1.15 16.06 0.25
CA ALA A 10 -0.61 16.74 -0.93
C ALA A 10 -1.23 16.23 -2.24
N LEU A 11 -1.51 14.92 -2.34
CA LEU A 11 -2.20 14.34 -3.50
C LEU A 11 -3.67 14.77 -3.55
N ARG A 12 -4.31 14.92 -2.39
CA ARG A 12 -5.70 15.38 -2.32
C ARG A 12 -5.85 16.83 -2.78
N ALA A 13 -4.87 17.68 -2.49
CA ALA A 13 -4.86 19.07 -2.97
C ALA A 13 -4.90 19.18 -4.51
N LEU A 14 -4.42 18.17 -5.24
CA LEU A 14 -4.50 18.14 -6.71
C LEU A 14 -5.93 17.99 -7.24
N THR A 15 -6.89 17.61 -6.39
CA THR A 15 -8.33 17.46 -6.75
C THR A 15 -9.13 18.74 -6.54
N GLU A 16 -8.49 19.79 -6.04
CA GLU A 16 -9.11 21.08 -5.74
C GLU A 16 -8.72 22.12 -6.80
N GLY A 17 -9.50 23.19 -6.91
CA GLY A 17 -9.23 24.29 -7.84
C GLY A 17 -9.82 24.10 -9.25
N PRO A 18 -9.56 25.06 -10.16
CA PRO A 18 -10.12 25.07 -11.50
C PRO A 18 -9.48 24.03 -12.41
N GLU A 19 -10.31 23.43 -13.26
CA GLU A 19 -9.91 22.43 -14.25
C GLU A 19 -9.01 23.05 -15.33
N THR A 20 -7.72 22.71 -15.28
CA THR A 20 -6.68 23.26 -16.17
C THR A 20 -5.86 22.13 -16.80
N ILE A 21 -5.17 22.43 -17.92
CA ILE A 21 -4.29 21.45 -18.57
C ILE A 21 -3.08 21.11 -17.67
N GLU A 22 -2.63 22.06 -16.87
CA GLU A 22 -1.58 21.90 -15.86
C GLU A 22 -2.01 20.91 -14.78
N GLN A 23 -3.24 21.04 -14.26
CA GLN A 23 -3.80 20.09 -13.30
C GLN A 23 -3.90 18.68 -13.90
N ALA A 24 -4.36 18.55 -15.15
CA ALA A 24 -4.42 17.26 -15.85
C ALA A 24 -3.03 16.62 -16.03
N ALA A 25 -1.99 17.41 -16.34
CA ALA A 25 -0.62 16.93 -16.47
C ALA A 25 -0.06 16.44 -15.12
N GLN A 26 -0.31 17.18 -14.03
CA GLN A 26 0.10 16.78 -12.69
C GLN A 26 -0.59 15.49 -12.24
N LEU A 27 -1.91 15.38 -12.42
CA LEU A 27 -2.67 14.17 -12.12
C LEU A 27 -2.14 12.97 -12.91
N THR A 28 -1.84 13.16 -14.20
CA THR A 28 -1.27 12.10 -15.05
C THR A 28 0.07 11.60 -14.53
N ALA A 29 0.98 12.52 -14.17
CA ALA A 29 2.29 12.15 -13.63
C ALA A 29 2.18 11.37 -12.31
N VAL A 30 1.29 11.80 -11.41
CA VAL A 30 1.02 11.10 -10.14
C VAL A 30 0.45 9.71 -10.40
N LEU A 31 -0.61 9.61 -11.19
CA LEU A 31 -1.28 8.34 -11.47
C LEU A 31 -0.33 7.32 -12.12
N LYS A 32 0.62 7.78 -12.94
CA LYS A 32 1.66 6.92 -13.53
C LYS A 32 2.64 6.37 -12.49
N ALA A 33 3.01 7.17 -11.48
CA ALA A 33 3.99 6.77 -10.46
C ALA A 33 3.37 5.91 -9.33
N LEU A 34 2.07 6.01 -9.09
CA LEU A 34 1.39 5.33 -7.98
C LEU A 34 1.53 3.80 -7.96
N PRO A 35 1.46 3.06 -9.09
CA PRO A 35 1.62 1.61 -9.07
C PRO A 35 2.98 1.15 -8.55
N ASP A 36 4.05 1.84 -8.96
CA ASP A 36 5.42 1.52 -8.54
C ASP A 36 5.62 1.84 -7.06
N LEU A 37 5.20 3.03 -6.62
CA LEU A 37 5.21 3.39 -5.20
C LEU A 37 4.37 2.40 -4.36
N GLN A 38 3.21 1.99 -4.85
CA GLN A 38 2.37 1.01 -4.15
C GLN A 38 3.07 -0.35 -4.03
N LYS A 39 3.83 -0.76 -5.04
CA LYS A 39 4.63 -2.00 -5.00
C LYS A 39 5.73 -1.88 -3.94
N GLU A 40 6.52 -0.81 -3.97
CA GLU A 40 7.59 -0.56 -2.99
C GLU A 40 7.07 -0.53 -1.55
N LEU A 41 5.96 0.17 -1.30
CA LEU A 41 5.32 0.21 0.02
C LEU A 41 4.85 -1.17 0.49
N ARG A 42 4.33 -2.01 -0.42
CA ARG A 42 3.92 -3.39 -0.10
C ARG A 42 5.10 -4.26 0.27
N GLU A 43 6.18 -4.17 -0.50
CA GLU A 43 7.43 -4.92 -0.25
C GLU A 43 8.07 -4.48 1.07
N ARG A 44 8.15 -3.17 1.31
CA ARG A 44 8.65 -2.62 2.57
C ARG A 44 7.79 -3.06 3.75
N ARG A 45 6.46 -3.02 3.63
CA ARG A 45 5.55 -3.51 4.68
C ARG A 45 5.76 -5.00 4.96
N GLN A 46 5.89 -5.83 3.93
CA GLN A 46 6.17 -7.26 4.11
C GLN A 46 7.48 -7.45 4.88
N HIS A 47 8.54 -6.73 4.50
CA HIS A 47 9.82 -6.80 5.18
C HIS A 47 9.69 -6.39 6.66
N VAL A 48 9.03 -5.26 6.96
CA VAL A 48 8.83 -4.78 8.33
C VAL A 48 8.07 -5.80 9.19
N VAL A 49 6.93 -6.30 8.71
CA VAL A 49 6.13 -7.30 9.45
C VAL A 49 6.95 -8.56 9.74
N ARG A 50 7.72 -9.03 8.76
CA ARG A 50 8.59 -10.20 8.92
C ARG A 50 9.69 -9.93 9.94
N THR A 51 10.37 -8.78 9.87
CA THR A 51 11.42 -8.41 10.82
C THR A 51 10.88 -8.33 12.25
N LEU A 52 9.73 -7.68 12.47
CA LEU A 52 9.11 -7.60 13.80
C LEU A 52 8.78 -8.99 14.36
N HIS A 53 8.40 -9.93 13.50
CA HIS A 53 8.10 -11.30 13.93
C HIS A 53 9.36 -12.11 14.23
N GLU A 54 10.31 -12.12 13.29
CA GLU A 54 11.51 -12.98 13.34
C GLU A 54 12.56 -12.45 14.31
N ARG A 55 12.78 -11.13 14.33
CA ARG A 55 13.82 -10.49 15.17
C ARG A 55 13.29 -10.13 16.55
N ASP A 56 12.10 -9.54 16.62
CA ASP A 56 11.57 -8.97 17.88
C ASP A 56 10.60 -9.93 18.59
N GLY A 57 10.31 -11.11 18.01
CA GLY A 57 9.46 -12.14 18.60
C GLY A 57 7.97 -11.76 18.70
N MET A 58 7.56 -10.66 18.07
CA MET A 58 6.17 -10.18 18.14
C MET A 58 5.23 -11.13 17.39
N SER A 59 4.11 -11.51 18.00
CA SER A 59 3.15 -12.40 17.33
C SER A 59 2.30 -11.64 16.31
N TYR A 60 1.78 -12.34 15.30
CA TYR A 60 0.85 -11.74 14.34
C TYR A 60 -0.46 -11.27 15.00
N THR A 61 -0.85 -11.88 16.10
CA THR A 61 -2.02 -11.49 16.90
C THR A 61 -1.78 -10.15 17.58
N ASP A 62 -0.56 -9.91 18.07
CA ASP A 62 -0.19 -8.65 18.74
C ASP A 62 -0.08 -7.49 17.73
N MET A 63 0.37 -7.76 16.49
CA MET A 63 0.46 -6.75 15.43
C MET A 63 -0.91 -6.33 14.87
N ALA A 64 -1.89 -7.23 14.88
CA ALA A 64 -3.16 -7.06 14.18
C ALA A 64 -3.96 -5.80 14.57
N PRO A 65 -4.13 -5.48 15.87
CA PRO A 65 -4.83 -4.27 16.31
C PRO A 65 -4.18 -2.99 15.78
N THR A 66 -2.84 -2.89 15.88
CA THR A 66 -2.08 -1.72 15.42
C THR A 66 -2.15 -1.53 13.91
N LEU A 67 -2.13 -2.63 13.16
CA LEU A 67 -2.20 -2.60 11.69
C LEU A 67 -3.64 -2.49 11.15
N GLY A 68 -4.65 -2.55 12.02
CA GLY A 68 -6.06 -2.47 11.63
C GLY A 68 -6.52 -3.63 10.72
N VAL A 69 -5.91 -4.81 10.84
CA VAL A 69 -6.24 -6.00 10.04
C VAL A 69 -6.29 -7.24 10.92
N LYS A 70 -6.93 -8.33 10.43
CA LYS A 70 -6.97 -9.60 11.18
C LYS A 70 -5.57 -10.28 11.24
N PRO A 71 -5.27 -11.12 12.26
CA PRO A 71 -3.98 -11.82 12.37
C PRO A 71 -3.62 -12.66 11.14
N GLU A 72 -4.59 -13.32 10.51
CA GLU A 72 -4.38 -14.10 9.29
C GLU A 72 -3.89 -13.21 8.14
N ARG A 73 -4.35 -11.95 8.12
CA ARG A 73 -3.90 -10.98 7.13
C ARG A 73 -2.45 -10.55 7.39
N VAL A 74 -2.07 -10.32 8.65
CA VAL A 74 -0.68 -10.02 9.02
C VAL A 74 0.25 -11.16 8.59
N SER A 75 -0.15 -12.39 8.89
CA SER A 75 0.57 -13.60 8.46
C SER A 75 0.68 -13.71 6.93
N GLY A 76 -0.40 -13.39 6.20
CA GLY A 76 -0.37 -13.30 4.74
C GLY A 76 0.53 -12.20 4.20
N ILE A 77 0.64 -11.06 4.89
CA ILE A 77 1.57 -9.96 4.54
C ILE A 77 3.02 -10.43 4.69
N ALA A 78 3.38 -11.07 5.81
CA ALA A 78 4.72 -11.58 6.05
C ALA A 78 5.18 -12.55 4.94
N ARG A 79 4.27 -13.43 4.50
CA ARG A 79 4.51 -14.39 3.40
C ARG A 79 4.47 -13.79 1.99
N GLY A 80 4.13 -12.51 1.84
CA GLY A 80 4.05 -11.85 0.54
C GLY A 80 2.79 -12.20 -0.27
N HIS A 81 1.73 -12.71 0.37
CA HIS A 81 0.46 -12.96 -0.31
C HIS A 81 -0.24 -11.64 -0.66
N SER A 82 -0.15 -11.27 -1.95
CA SER A 82 -0.96 -10.22 -2.57
C SER A 82 -2.40 -10.73 -2.80
N ARG A 83 -3.38 -9.82 -2.69
CA ARG A 83 -4.77 -10.09 -3.09
C ARG A 83 -4.97 -9.97 -4.60
N THR A 84 -3.96 -9.55 -5.35
CA THR A 84 -4.02 -9.53 -6.81
C THR A 84 -4.02 -10.99 -7.31
N PRO A 85 -5.07 -11.45 -8.01
CA PRO A 85 -5.04 -12.75 -8.64
C PRO A 85 -3.80 -12.81 -9.54
N ARG A 86 -2.92 -13.82 -9.37
CA ARG A 86 -1.94 -14.12 -10.41
C ARG A 86 -2.76 -14.36 -11.67
N LYS A 87 -2.61 -13.48 -12.68
CA LYS A 87 -3.08 -13.77 -14.03
C LYS A 87 -2.42 -15.11 -14.37
N LYS A 88 -3.21 -16.19 -14.49
CA LYS A 88 -2.68 -17.45 -14.97
C LYS A 88 -2.01 -17.11 -16.30
N SER A 89 -0.70 -17.28 -16.39
CA SER A 89 0.00 -17.31 -17.66
C SER A 89 -0.67 -18.42 -18.47
N SER A 90 -1.55 -18.04 -19.37
CA SER A 90 -1.94 -18.89 -20.48
C SER A 90 -0.67 -19.09 -21.29
N ASP A 91 -0.05 -20.26 -21.12
CA ASP A 91 0.85 -20.85 -22.10
C ASP A 91 0.21 -20.72 -23.49
N GLN A 92 0.91 -20.08 -24.42
CA GLN A 92 0.73 -20.20 -25.86
C GLN A 92 2.05 -20.64 -26.44
#